data_AF-A0A4Y7RCM7-F1
#
_entry.id   AF-A0A4Y7RCM7-F1
#
_cell.length_a   1.000
_cell.length_b   1.000
_cell.length_c   1.000
_cell.angle_alpha   90.00
_cell.angle_beta   90.00
_cell.angle_gamma   90.00
#
_symmetry.space_group_name_H-M   'P 1'
#
loop_
_entity.id
_entity.type
_entity.pdbx_description
1 polymer ?
#
loop_
_entity_poly.entity_id
_entity_poly.type
_entity_poly.pdbx_seq_one_letter_code
_entity_poly.pdbx_strand_id
1 'polypeptide(L)' 'MAKILREGASYTQRDIVDLLGEFSAFKDRVTKKFKDLAKELEGKPNEHELWVNVYLISCDYSEEIVGRRLKQQESLQKIS' A
#
# COMPACT_ATOMS: atom_id res chain seq x y z
N MET A 1 -12.02 1.89 0.02
CA MET A 1 -10.79 2.55 -0.45
C MET A 1 -10.72 3.84 0.32
N ALA A 2 -9.67 4.05 1.11
CA ALA A 2 -9.48 5.30 1.84
C ALA A 2 -9.60 6.49 0.90
N LYS A 3 -10.41 7.49 1.27
CA LYS A 3 -10.46 8.78 0.55
C LYS A 3 -9.05 9.36 0.52
N ILE A 4 -8.54 9.61 -0.68
CA ILE A 4 -7.27 10.32 -0.86
C ILE A 4 -7.51 11.77 -0.43
N LEU A 5 -6.82 12.20 0.64
CA LEU A 5 -6.82 13.59 1.05
C LEU A 5 -6.06 14.41 0.00
N ARG A 6 -6.68 15.49 -0.48
CA ARG A 6 -6.12 16.47 -1.39
C ARG A 6 -5.67 17.67 -0.57
N GLU A 7 -4.47 18.14 -0.86
CA GLU A 7 -3.93 19.36 -0.28
C GLU A 7 -4.89 20.54 -0.50
N GLY A 8 -5.10 21.37 0.53
CA GLY A 8 -5.98 22.55 0.47
C GLY A 8 -7.48 22.28 0.59
N ALA A 9 -7.93 21.03 0.66
CA ALA A 9 -9.34 20.69 0.87
C ALA A 9 -9.71 20.64 2.36
N SER A 10 -10.93 21.06 2.69
CA SER A 10 -11.49 20.93 4.04
C SER A 10 -12.23 19.60 4.20
N TYR A 11 -12.02 18.93 5.32
CA TYR A 11 -12.61 17.62 5.64
C TYR A 11 -13.42 17.69 6.92
N THR A 12 -14.52 16.92 6.99
CA THR A 12 -15.27 16.82 8.25
C THR A 12 -14.48 15.98 9.26
N GLN A 13 -14.73 16.19 10.56
CA GLN A 13 -14.12 15.35 11.61
C GLN A 13 -14.40 13.86 11.37
N ARG A 14 -15.59 13.51 10.89
CA ARG A 14 -15.97 12.13 10.56
C ARG A 14 -15.08 11.56 9.45
N ASP A 15 -14.87 12.29 8.36
CA ASP A 15 -14.00 11.85 7.25
C ASP A 15 -12.57 11.55 7.74
N ILE A 16 -12.05 12.37 8.66
CA ILE A 16 -10.71 12.17 9.24
C ILE A 16 -10.68 10.95 10.16
N VAL A 17 -11.68 10.76 11.02
CA VAL A 17 -11.76 9.61 11.93
C VAL A 17 -11.87 8.30 11.15
N ASP A 18 -12.70 8.26 10.11
CA ASP A 18 -12.85 7.07 9.25
C ASP A 18 -11.54 6.73 8.54
N LEU A 19 -10.83 7.72 8.02
CA LEU A 19 -9.51 7.54 7.41
C LEU A 19 -8.48 6.98 8.40
N LEU A 20 -8.41 7.54 9.61
CA LEU A 20 -7.49 7.07 10.64
C LEU A 20 -7.83 5.65 11.10
N GLY A 21 -9.12 5.31 11.19
CA GLY A 21 -9.60 3.96 11.47
C GLY A 21 -9.18 2.96 10.39
N GLU A 22 -9.38 3.30 9.11
CA GLU A 22 -8.93 2.47 7.98
C GLU A 22 -7.41 2.29 7.97
N PHE A 23 -6.65 3.36 8.25
CA PHE A 23 -5.19 3.31 8.33
C PHE A 23 -4.71 2.42 9.48
N SER A 24 -5.30 2.55 10.67
CA SER A 24 -4.96 1.70 11.82
C SER A 24 -5.23 0.23 11.51
N ALA A 25 -6.40 -0.10 10.98
CA ALA A 25 -6.75 -1.47 10.61
C ALA A 25 -5.83 -2.02 9.49
N PHE A 26 -5.40 -1.18 8.55
CA PHE A 26 -4.42 -1.54 7.55
C PHE A 26 -3.06 -1.85 8.17
N LYS A 27 -2.56 -0.98 9.05
CA LYS A 27 -1.30 -1.17 9.79
C LYS A 27 -1.28 -2.50 10.55
N ASP A 28 -2.37 -2.83 11.23
CA ASP A 28 -2.47 -4.08 12.00
C ASP A 28 -2.43 -5.31 11.09
N ARG A 29 -3.16 -5.27 9.95
CA ARG A 29 -3.13 -6.35 8.96
C ARG A 29 -1.74 -6.53 8.34
N VAL A 30 -1.07 -5.44 7.97
CA VAL A 30 0.30 -5.48 7.43
C VAL A 30 1.25 -6.05 8.46
N THR A 31 1.18 -5.58 9.70
CA THR A 31 2.02 -6.06 10.79
C THR A 31 1.83 -7.55 11.05
N LYS A 32 0.58 -8.02 11.07
CA LYS A 32 0.26 -9.44 11.23
C LYS A 32 0.84 -10.28 10.08
N LYS A 33 0.54 -9.92 8.84
CA LYS A 33 1.04 -10.64 7.66
C LYS A 33 2.57 -10.66 7.59
N PHE A 34 3.22 -9.56 7.95
CA PHE A 34 4.69 -9.50 7.98
C PHE A 34 5.27 -10.44 9.04
N LYS A 35 4.69 -10.49 10.25
CA LYS A 35 5.11 -11.42 11.29
C LYS A 35 4.91 -12.88 10.89
N ASP A 36 3.80 -13.18 10.24
CA ASP A 36 3.50 -14.55 9.78
C ASP A 36 4.51 -14.96 8.69
N LEU A 37 4.77 -14.09 7.70
CA LEU A 37 5.78 -14.33 6.66
C LEU A 37 7.18 -14.48 7.25
N ALA A 38 7.57 -13.61 8.19
CA ALA A 38 8.89 -13.69 8.82
C ALA A 38 9.12 -15.04 9.51
N LYS A 39 8.11 -15.57 10.21
CA LYS A 39 8.17 -16.91 10.82
C LYS A 39 8.28 -18.02 9.78
N GLU A 40 7.63 -17.87 8.61
CA GLU A 40 7.73 -18.86 7.54
C GLU A 40 9.11 -18.86 6.87
N LEU A 41 9.82 -17.74 6.90
CA LEU A 41 11.14 -17.60 6.29
C LEU A 41 12.28 -17.97 7.26
N GLU A 42 12.06 -17.76 8.55
CA GLU A 42 13.04 -18.03 9.61
C GLU A 42 13.61 -19.45 9.56
N GLY A 43 14.94 -19.55 9.47
CA GLY A 43 15.67 -20.81 9.54
C GLY A 43 15.68 -21.60 8.23
N LYS A 44 15.12 -21.05 7.14
CA LYS A 44 15.27 -21.65 5.81
C LYS A 44 16.70 -21.47 5.28
N PRO A 45 17.28 -22.46 4.58
CA PRO A 45 18.62 -22.36 4.01
C PRO A 45 18.82 -21.20 3.04
N ASN A 46 17.73 -20.71 2.42
CA ASN A 46 17.69 -19.63 1.44
C ASN A 46 16.85 -18.43 1.93
N GLU A 47 16.79 -18.20 3.25
CA GLU A 47 16.02 -17.11 3.86
C GLU A 47 16.34 -15.74 3.24
N HIS A 48 17.63 -15.45 3.03
CA HIS A 48 18.08 -14.20 2.42
C HIS A 48 17.53 -14.03 0.99
N GLU A 49 17.65 -15.04 0.12
CA GLU A 49 17.10 -14.98 -1.23
C GLU A 49 15.58 -14.80 -1.23
N LEU A 50 14.88 -15.45 -0.31
CA LEU A 50 13.43 -15.31 -0.18
C LEU A 50 13.02 -13.87 0.18
N TRP A 51 13.73 -13.24 1.11
CA TRP A 51 13.51 -11.83 1.45
C TRP A 51 13.81 -10.89 0.29
N VAL A 52 14.91 -11.12 -0.43
CA VAL A 52 15.26 -10.33 -1.63
C VAL A 52 14.15 -10.44 -2.68
N ASN A 53 13.63 -11.65 -2.94
CA ASN A 53 12.55 -11.84 -3.90
C ASN A 53 11.26 -11.14 -3.48
N VAL A 54 10.89 -11.21 -2.20
CA VAL A 54 9.72 -10.49 -1.66
C VAL A 54 9.87 -8.98 -1.85
N TYR A 55 11.06 -8.44 -1.60
CA TYR A 55 11.35 -7.03 -1.83
C TYR A 55 11.19 -6.64 -3.29
N LEU A 56 11.82 -7.38 -4.22
CA LEU A 56 11.77 -7.08 -5.65
C LEU A 56 10.33 -7.11 -6.20
N ILE A 57 9.57 -8.16 -5.87
CA ILE A 57 8.15 -8.27 -6.28
C ILE A 57 7.32 -7.10 -5.71
N SER A 58 7.62 -6.66 -4.49
CA SER A 58 6.92 -5.53 -3.87
C SER A 58 7.25 -4.21 -4.57
N CYS A 59 8.51 -4.02 -4.99
CA CYS A 59 8.93 -2.88 -5.81
C CYS A 59 8.20 -2.88 -7.15
N ASP A 60 8.24 -3.99 -7.88
CA ASP A 60 7.57 -4.13 -9.19
C ASP A 60 6.06 -3.83 -9.08
N TYR A 61 5.40 -4.38 -8.05
CA TYR A 61 3.99 -4.12 -7.81
C TYR A 61 3.72 -2.65 -7.50
N SER A 62 4.56 -2.01 -6.67
CA SER A 62 4.42 -0.59 -6.34
C SER A 62 4.56 0.28 -7.60
N GLU A 63 5.56 0.01 -8.44
CA GLU A 63 5.78 0.71 -9.70
C GLU A 63 4.60 0.51 -10.67
N GLU A 64 4.08 -0.70 -10.80
CA GLU A 64 2.92 -0.99 -11.64
C GLU A 64 1.67 -0.22 -11.18
N ILE A 65 1.42 -0.16 -9.86
CA ILE A 65 0.30 0.60 -9.29
C ILE A 65 0.44 2.09 -9.57
N VAL A 66 1.65 2.65 -9.43
CA VAL A 66 1.93 4.05 -9.79
C VAL A 66 1.69 4.28 -11.29
N GLY A 67 2.19 3.39 -12.16
CA GLY A 67 1.96 3.48 -13.59
C GLY A 67 0.48 3.41 -13.99
N ARG A 68 -0.31 2.53 -13.34
CA ARG A 68 -1.77 2.48 -13.55
C ARG A 68 -2.46 3.78 -13.13
N ARG A 69 -2.06 4.38 -12.01
CA ARG A 69 -2.62 5.64 -11.51
C ARG A 69 -2.31 6.80 -12.46
N LEU A 70 -1.07 6.91 -12.95
CA LEU A 70 -0.67 7.93 -13.92
C LEU A 70 -1.50 7.82 -15.22
N LYS A 71 -1.66 6.60 -15.76
CA LYS A 71 -2.49 6.37 -16.95
C LYS A 71 -3.97 6.74 -16.75
N GLN A 72 -4.53 6.47 -15.57
CA GLN A 72 -5.89 6.90 -15.23
C GLN A 72 -6.02 8.42 -15.09
N GLN A 73 -4.97 9.08 -14.58
CA GLN A 73 -4.98 10.54 -14.43
C GLN A 73 -4.87 11.23 -15.80
N GLU A 74 -4.04 10.71 -16.71
CA GLU A 74 -3.93 11.20 -18.09
C GLU A 74 -5.22 11.02 -18.89
N SER A 75 -5.94 9.91 -18.70
CA SER A 75 -7.22 9.69 -19.40
C SER A 75 -8.30 10.64 -18.92
N LEU A 76 -8.34 10.96 -17.62
CA LEU A 76 -9.27 11.94 -17.05
C LEU A 76 -8.97 13.38 -17.50
N GLN A 77 -7.70 13.75 -17.67
CA GLN A 77 -7.31 15.08 -18.15
C GLN A 77 -7.59 15.30 -19.65
N LYS A 78 -7.63 14.25 -20.47
CA LYS A 78 -7.96 14.37 -21.91
C LYS A 78 -9.46 14.50 -22.19
N ILE A 79 -10.32 14.28 -21.19
CA ILE A 79 -11.78 14.29 -21.30
C ILE A 79 -12.38 15.63 -20.80
N SER A 80 -11.56 16.50 -20.20
CA SER A 80 -11.97 17.83 -19.70
C SER A 80 -11.46 18.95 -20.60
#